data_AF-A0A355PFR3-F1
#
_entry.id   AF-A0A355PFR3-F1
#
_cell.length_a   1.000
_cell.length_b   1.000
_cell.length_c   1.000
_cell.angle_alpha   90.00
_cell.angle_beta   90.00
_cell.angle_gamma   90.00
#
_symmetry.space_group_name_H-M   'P 1'
#
loop_
_entity.id
_entity.type
_entity.pdbx_description
1 polymer ?
#
loop_
_entity_poly.entity_id
_entity_poly.type
_entity_poly.pdbx_seq_one_letter_code
_entity_poly.pdbx_strand_id
1 'polypeptide(L)'
;GAVLALPFLLLVVNEPLVFLPIIAIHLLIFSSWIAWNGHRQLQQAGSSAAVQSNIDWGYLGKALKIMIVPKLVGVVGLLTLPANVMTSIIFGIVIIYAIGYVLNKPFRSNNKYVDYVLLGLGGYVSGTSLIGAPLIVSVFATHVAKEQLRDTMFVLWFILVVIKMVSFVIAGVDLQLIHQLWLLPCAFVGHLLGEKAHRYLLNADTGLFFRVLGAVLILVSVVGLLNPPS
;
A
#
# COMPACT_ATOMS: atom_id res chain seq x y z
N GLY A 1 2.59 -6.25 1.93
CA GLY A 1 2.16 -6.38 3.32
C GLY A 1 0.74 -5.90 3.48
N ALA A 2 0.54 -4.64 3.87
CA ALA A 2 -0.78 -4.07 4.21
C ALA A 2 -1.89 -4.25 3.16
N VAL A 3 -1.60 -4.03 1.87
CA VAL A 3 -2.57 -4.22 0.77
C VAL A 3 -3.11 -5.64 0.69
N LEU A 4 -2.30 -6.62 1.08
CA LEU A 4 -2.69 -8.03 1.04
C LEU A 4 -3.52 -8.41 2.27
N ALA A 5 -3.39 -7.72 3.40
CA ALA A 5 -4.03 -8.09 4.65
C ALA A 5 -5.52 -7.71 4.69
N LEU A 6 -5.87 -6.53 4.16
CA LEU A 6 -7.23 -6.00 4.26
C LEU A 6 -8.30 -6.92 3.64
N PRO A 7 -8.10 -7.52 2.44
CA PRO A 7 -9.05 -8.49 1.88
C PRO A 7 -9.36 -9.68 2.82
N PHE A 8 -8.37 -10.20 3.55
CA PHE A 8 -8.59 -11.30 4.49
C PHE A 8 -9.32 -10.84 5.75
N LEU A 9 -8.98 -9.65 6.26
CA LEU A 9 -9.65 -9.10 7.46
C LEU A 9 -11.12 -8.81 7.19
N LEU A 10 -11.43 -8.31 5.99
CA LEU A 10 -12.80 -8.05 5.55
C LEU A 10 -13.63 -9.33 5.34
N LEU A 11 -13.02 -10.52 5.27
CA LEU A 11 -13.76 -11.78 5.32
C LEU A 11 -14.21 -12.17 6.74
N VAL A 12 -13.54 -11.66 7.76
CA VAL A 12 -13.85 -11.96 9.17
C VAL A 12 -14.91 -10.99 9.69
N VAL A 13 -14.68 -9.69 9.50
CA VAL A 13 -15.62 -8.62 9.90
C VAL A 13 -15.69 -7.59 8.77
N ASN A 14 -16.89 -7.25 8.32
CA ASN A 14 -17.10 -6.32 7.20
C ASN A 14 -17.08 -4.84 7.64
N GLU A 15 -16.09 -4.46 8.43
CA GLU A 15 -15.95 -3.09 8.94
C GLU A 15 -14.56 -2.53 8.62
N PRO A 16 -14.38 -1.93 7.43
CA PRO A 16 -13.08 -1.38 7.04
C PRO A 16 -12.52 -0.38 8.06
N LEU A 17 -13.37 0.43 8.70
CA LEU A 17 -12.97 1.45 9.66
C LEU A 17 -12.33 0.88 10.94
N VAL A 18 -12.64 -0.37 11.31
CA VAL A 18 -11.97 -1.04 12.44
C VAL A 18 -10.51 -1.34 12.08
N PHE A 19 -10.27 -1.91 10.90
CA PHE A 19 -8.93 -2.38 10.54
C PHE A 19 -8.01 -1.29 9.99
N LEU A 20 -8.57 -0.27 9.34
CA LEU A 20 -7.77 0.75 8.65
C LEU A 20 -6.84 1.54 9.58
N PRO A 21 -7.26 2.00 10.78
CA PRO A 21 -6.37 2.67 11.73
C PRO A 21 -5.21 1.76 12.19
N ILE A 22 -5.51 0.50 12.53
CA ILE A 22 -4.51 -0.50 12.93
C ILE A 22 -3.46 -0.67 11.83
N ILE A 23 -3.91 -0.89 10.59
CA ILE A 23 -3.03 -1.07 9.44
C ILE A 23 -2.20 0.20 9.19
N ALA A 24 -2.82 1.37 9.27
CA ALA A 24 -2.15 2.66 9.06
C ALA A 24 -1.05 2.91 10.10
N ILE A 25 -1.29 2.67 11.38
CA ILE A 25 -0.28 2.87 12.43
C ILE A 25 0.89 1.91 12.24
N HIS A 26 0.63 0.62 12.00
CA HIS A 26 1.70 -0.34 11.69
C HIS A 26 2.53 0.10 10.48
N LEU A 27 1.87 0.58 9.42
CA LEU A 27 2.55 1.11 8.24
C LEU A 27 3.45 2.29 8.59
N LEU A 28 3.01 3.23 9.43
CA LEU A 28 3.83 4.37 9.86
C LEU A 28 5.05 3.94 10.68
N ILE A 29 4.88 2.98 11.59
CA ILE A 29 5.96 2.46 12.42
C ILE A 29 7.01 1.78 11.55
N PHE A 30 6.60 0.83 10.69
CA PHE A 30 7.54 0.09 9.86
C PHE A 30 8.18 0.94 8.75
N SER A 31 7.42 1.85 8.12
CA SER A 31 8.02 2.75 7.12
C SER A 31 9.04 3.72 7.73
N SER A 32 8.76 4.26 8.92
CA SER A 32 9.71 5.09 9.67
C SER A 32 10.96 4.31 10.07
N TRP A 33 10.79 3.09 10.57
CA TRP A 33 11.89 2.20 10.96
C TRP A 33 12.83 1.89 9.78
N ILE A 34 12.26 1.55 8.62
CA ILE A 34 13.04 1.23 7.42
C ILE A 34 13.75 2.48 6.90
N ALA A 35 13.07 3.63 6.84
CA ALA A 35 13.67 4.89 6.40
C ALA A 35 14.84 5.30 7.31
N TRP A 36 14.68 5.15 8.63
CA TRP A 36 15.71 5.45 9.62
C TRP A 36 16.93 4.52 9.48
N ASN A 37 16.71 3.22 9.39
CA ASN A 37 17.81 2.25 9.24
C ASN A 37 18.57 2.43 7.93
N GLY A 38 17.85 2.74 6.84
CA GLY A 38 18.48 3.05 5.55
C GLY A 38 19.38 4.28 5.64
N HIS A 39 18.91 5.35 6.29
CA HIS A 39 19.73 6.56 6.50
C HIS A 39 20.98 6.28 7.35
N ARG A 40 20.86 5.46 8.40
CA ARG A 40 21.98 5.07 9.28
C ARG A 40 23.04 4.22 8.58
N GLN A 41 22.63 3.27 7.73
CA GLN A 41 23.56 2.46 6.95
C GLN A 41 24.34 3.30 5.94
N LEU A 42 23.69 4.30 5.32
CA LEU A 42 24.35 5.25 4.41
C LEU A 42 25.39 6.12 5.13
N GLN A 43 25.10 6.56 6.36
CA GLN A 43 26.06 7.32 7.17
C GLN A 43 27.27 6.47 7.61
N GLN A 44 27.08 5.18 7.86
CA GLN A 44 28.15 4.26 8.26
C GLN A 44 29.06 3.82 7.10
N ALA A 45 28.60 3.93 5.85
CA ALA A 45 29.34 3.51 4.65
C ALA A 45 30.43 4.51 4.19
N GLY A 46 30.62 5.64 4.88
CA GLY A 46 31.76 6.54 4.69
C GLY A 46 31.55 7.64 3.63
N SER A 47 31.84 8.87 4.03
CA SER A 47 31.72 10.13 3.29
C SER A 47 32.69 10.23 2.09
N SER A 48 32.36 9.69 0.91
CA SER A 48 33.12 9.97 -0.34
C SER A 48 32.34 9.90 -1.65
N ALA A 49 31.03 9.67 -1.63
CA ALA A 49 30.16 9.97 -2.76
C ALA A 49 29.13 10.98 -2.28
N ALA A 50 28.89 12.04 -3.05
CA ALA A 50 27.85 13.02 -2.77
C ALA A 50 26.59 12.29 -2.29
N VAL A 51 26.01 12.76 -1.19
CA VAL A 51 24.78 12.24 -0.58
C VAL A 51 23.63 12.45 -1.57
N GLN A 52 23.59 11.66 -2.63
CA GLN A 52 22.47 11.61 -3.56
C GLN A 52 21.38 10.90 -2.77
N SER A 53 20.33 11.63 -2.38
CA SER A 53 19.20 11.00 -1.71
C SER A 53 18.75 9.80 -2.54
N ASN A 54 18.64 8.62 -1.93
CA ASN A 54 18.12 7.42 -2.60
C ASN A 54 16.60 7.53 -2.89
N ILE A 55 16.07 8.76 -2.88
CA ILE A 55 14.67 9.13 -3.04
C ILE A 55 14.61 10.11 -4.23
N ASP A 56 13.73 9.83 -5.18
CA ASP A 56 13.42 10.73 -6.28
C ASP A 56 12.40 11.79 -5.81
N TRP A 57 12.90 12.86 -5.20
CA TRP A 57 12.07 13.98 -4.71
C TRP A 57 11.31 14.69 -5.84
N GLY A 58 11.88 14.73 -7.05
CA GLY A 58 11.29 15.39 -8.20
C GLY A 58 10.02 14.68 -8.65
N TYR A 59 10.11 13.36 -8.84
CA TYR A 59 8.95 12.56 -9.21
C TYR A 59 7.96 12.41 -8.06
N LEU A 60 8.44 12.23 -6.83
CA LEU A 60 7.60 12.17 -5.63
C LEU A 60 6.67 13.39 -5.51
N GLY A 61 7.22 14.60 -5.65
CA GLY A 61 6.45 15.83 -5.59
C GLY A 61 5.42 15.95 -6.72
N LYS A 62 5.79 15.52 -7.93
CA LYS A 62 4.86 15.49 -9.08
C LYS A 62 3.70 14.54 -8.84
N ALA A 63 3.98 13.32 -8.36
CA ALA A 63 2.96 12.33 -8.05
C ALA A 63 2.03 12.81 -6.92
N LEU A 64 2.59 13.37 -5.83
CA LEU A 64 1.79 13.91 -4.72
C LEU A 64 0.81 15.00 -5.19
N LYS A 65 1.24 15.92 -6.06
CA LYS A 65 0.33 16.95 -6.63
C LYS A 65 -0.88 16.33 -7.33
N ILE A 66 -0.71 15.21 -8.02
CA ILE A 66 -1.79 14.49 -8.71
C ILE A 66 -2.67 13.75 -7.70
N MET A 67 -2.06 13.19 -6.65
CA MET A 67 -2.73 12.25 -5.74
C MET A 67 -3.46 12.90 -4.56
N ILE A 68 -3.05 14.09 -4.10
CA ILE A 68 -3.59 14.69 -2.87
C ILE A 68 -5.10 14.92 -2.98
N VAL A 69 -5.57 15.54 -4.06
CA VAL A 69 -7.01 15.85 -4.22
C VAL A 69 -7.84 14.57 -4.29
N PRO A 70 -7.55 13.60 -5.18
CA PRO A 70 -8.25 12.32 -5.19
C PRO A 70 -8.18 11.60 -3.84
N LYS A 71 -7.05 11.67 -3.14
CA LYS A 71 -6.90 11.04 -1.83
C LYS A 71 -7.86 11.61 -0.79
N LEU A 72 -7.97 12.93 -0.68
CA LEU A 72 -8.89 13.56 0.26
C LEU A 72 -10.35 13.22 -0.08
N VAL A 73 -10.69 13.21 -1.38
CA VAL A 73 -12.02 12.76 -1.83
C VAL A 73 -12.25 11.29 -1.45
N GLY A 74 -11.24 10.43 -1.57
CA GLY A 74 -11.32 9.04 -1.15
C GLY A 74 -11.51 8.85 0.35
N VAL A 75 -10.87 9.69 1.18
CA VAL A 75 -11.11 9.70 2.63
C VAL A 75 -12.56 10.04 2.94
N VAL A 76 -13.11 11.09 2.31
CA VAL A 76 -14.53 11.45 2.47
C VAL A 76 -15.42 10.30 2.01
N GLY A 77 -15.11 9.70 0.86
CA GLY A 77 -15.83 8.54 0.33
C GLY A 77 -15.86 7.36 1.31
N LEU A 78 -14.80 7.12 2.08
CA LEU A 78 -14.81 6.09 3.12
C LEU A 78 -15.80 6.38 4.25
N LEU A 79 -15.93 7.64 4.64
CA LEU A 79 -16.80 8.03 5.75
C LEU A 79 -18.27 8.12 5.33
N THR A 80 -18.54 8.32 4.03
CA THR A 80 -19.90 8.52 3.52
C THR A 80 -20.48 7.29 2.81
N LEU A 81 -19.64 6.40 2.28
CA LEU A 81 -20.12 5.22 1.55
C LEU A 81 -20.47 4.07 2.51
N PRO A 82 -21.55 3.33 2.21
CA PRO A 82 -21.87 2.09 2.91
C PRO A 82 -20.73 1.06 2.84
N ALA A 83 -20.51 0.31 3.93
CA ALA A 83 -19.41 -0.66 4.04
C ALA A 83 -19.43 -1.71 2.91
N ASN A 84 -20.60 -2.23 2.54
CA ASN A 84 -20.75 -3.19 1.45
C ASN A 84 -20.29 -2.64 0.09
N VAL A 85 -20.56 -1.36 -0.20
CA VAL A 85 -20.09 -0.70 -1.44
C VAL A 85 -18.57 -0.58 -1.40
N MET A 86 -18.01 -0.18 -0.25
CA MET A 86 -16.56 -0.06 -0.09
C MET A 86 -15.86 -1.40 -0.29
N THR A 87 -16.36 -2.45 0.36
CA THR A 87 -15.84 -3.82 0.25
C THR A 87 -15.93 -4.34 -1.18
N SER A 88 -17.01 -4.03 -1.90
CA SER A 88 -17.16 -4.39 -3.32
C SER A 88 -16.11 -3.69 -4.21
N ILE A 89 -15.88 -2.40 -4.00
CA ILE A 89 -14.86 -1.63 -4.73
C ILE A 89 -13.46 -2.20 -4.45
N ILE A 90 -13.15 -2.48 -3.17
CA ILE A 90 -11.89 -3.07 -2.73
C ILE A 90 -11.63 -4.39 -3.46
N PHE A 91 -12.56 -5.34 -3.37
CA PHE A 91 -12.39 -6.65 -3.99
C PHE A 91 -12.31 -6.55 -5.52
N GLY A 92 -13.11 -5.68 -6.16
CA GLY A 92 -13.04 -5.46 -7.60
C GLY A 92 -11.64 -5.01 -8.07
N ILE A 93 -11.05 -4.03 -7.38
CA ILE A 93 -9.69 -3.54 -7.71
C ILE A 93 -8.64 -4.63 -7.47
N VAL A 94 -8.75 -5.37 -6.36
CA VAL A 94 -7.83 -6.48 -6.04
C VAL A 94 -7.89 -7.56 -7.12
N ILE A 95 -9.08 -7.93 -7.60
CA ILE A 95 -9.26 -8.92 -8.67
C ILE A 95 -8.56 -8.47 -9.95
N ILE A 96 -8.79 -7.22 -10.40
CA ILE A 96 -8.18 -6.69 -11.62
C ILE A 96 -6.65 -6.82 -11.57
N TYR A 97 -6.04 -6.49 -10.43
CA TYR A 97 -4.60 -6.61 -10.26
C TYR A 97 -4.11 -8.04 -10.13
N ALA A 98 -4.85 -8.86 -9.40
CA ALA A 98 -4.50 -10.25 -9.19
C ALA A 98 -4.50 -11.04 -10.51
N ILE A 99 -5.38 -10.69 -11.46
CA ILE A 99 -5.33 -11.21 -12.84
C ILE A 99 -3.98 -10.87 -13.49
N GLY A 100 -3.52 -9.61 -13.38
CA GLY A 100 -2.21 -9.21 -13.90
C GLY A 100 -1.04 -10.01 -13.31
N TYR A 101 -1.11 -10.36 -12.02
CA TYR A 101 -0.13 -11.23 -11.38
C TYR A 101 -0.20 -12.67 -11.87
N VAL A 102 -1.39 -13.25 -12.04
CA VAL A 102 -1.57 -14.60 -12.61
C VAL A 102 -1.03 -14.69 -14.04
N LEU A 103 -1.21 -13.63 -14.83
CA LEU A 103 -0.73 -13.57 -16.20
C LEU A 103 0.78 -13.26 -16.32
N ASN A 104 1.50 -13.08 -15.20
CA ASN A 104 2.90 -12.61 -15.17
C ASN A 104 3.15 -11.33 -15.99
N LYS A 105 2.10 -10.50 -16.16
CA LYS A 105 2.17 -9.20 -16.82
C LYS A 105 1.63 -8.15 -15.86
N PRO A 106 2.41 -7.76 -14.84
CA PRO A 106 2.00 -6.66 -13.97
C PRO A 106 1.79 -5.42 -14.83
N PHE A 107 0.68 -4.73 -14.58
CA PHE A 107 0.35 -3.49 -15.29
C PHE A 107 1.53 -2.51 -15.16
N ARG A 108 1.99 -2.01 -16.30
CA ARG A 108 2.95 -0.91 -16.38
C ARG A 108 2.32 0.18 -17.21
N SER A 109 2.38 1.39 -16.71
CA SER A 109 2.00 2.53 -17.54
C SER A 109 3.09 2.83 -18.55
N ASN A 110 2.69 3.17 -19.78
CA ASN A 110 3.59 3.58 -20.85
C ASN A 110 3.11 4.90 -21.52
N ASN A 111 2.13 5.56 -20.91
CA ASN A 111 1.52 6.78 -21.44
C ASN A 111 1.22 7.76 -20.29
N LYS A 112 1.57 9.03 -20.48
CA LYS A 112 1.34 10.12 -19.52
C LYS A 112 -0.12 10.19 -19.05
N TYR A 113 -1.09 10.02 -19.96
CA TYR A 113 -2.51 10.03 -19.58
C TYR A 113 -2.87 8.87 -18.65
N VAL A 114 -2.32 7.69 -18.93
CA VAL A 114 -2.51 6.49 -18.10
C VAL A 114 -1.86 6.68 -16.73
N ASP A 115 -0.71 7.37 -16.65
CA ASP A 115 -0.09 7.74 -15.37
C ASP A 115 -1.01 8.62 -14.52
N TYR A 116 -1.59 9.68 -15.10
CA TYR A 116 -2.51 10.55 -14.37
C TYR A 116 -3.73 9.80 -13.85
N VAL A 117 -4.31 8.92 -14.67
CA VAL A 117 -5.47 8.10 -14.28
C VAL A 117 -5.08 7.12 -13.17
N LEU A 118 -3.98 6.39 -13.32
CA LEU A 118 -3.53 5.40 -12.33
C LEU A 118 -3.10 6.05 -11.01
N LEU A 119 -2.40 7.20 -11.05
CA LEU A 119 -2.06 7.96 -9.85
C LEU A 119 -3.32 8.56 -9.20
N GLY A 120 -4.25 9.10 -9.98
CA GLY A 120 -5.51 9.64 -9.47
C GLY A 120 -6.36 8.57 -8.78
N LEU A 121 -6.59 7.44 -9.47
CA LEU A 121 -7.27 6.28 -8.90
C LEU A 121 -6.50 5.71 -7.71
N GLY A 122 -5.17 5.62 -7.80
CA GLY A 122 -4.32 5.17 -6.70
C GLY A 122 -4.43 6.06 -5.48
N GLY A 123 -4.51 7.38 -5.68
CA GLY A 123 -4.76 8.38 -4.64
C GLY A 123 -6.11 8.18 -3.98
N TYR A 124 -7.18 8.11 -4.78
CA TYR A 124 -8.55 7.88 -4.30
C TYR A 124 -8.67 6.57 -3.50
N VAL A 125 -8.21 5.46 -4.09
CA VAL A 125 -8.28 4.12 -3.47
C VAL A 125 -7.38 4.02 -2.23
N SER A 126 -6.22 4.69 -2.23
CA SER A 126 -5.40 4.83 -1.03
C SER A 126 -6.12 5.64 0.05
N GLY A 127 -6.86 6.69 -0.33
CA GLY A 127 -7.73 7.47 0.53
C GLY A 127 -8.85 6.63 1.15
N THR A 128 -9.54 5.83 0.34
CA THR A 128 -10.65 4.99 0.82
C THR A 128 -10.15 3.83 1.68
N SER A 129 -9.23 3.00 1.21
CA SER A 129 -9.01 1.65 1.77
C SER A 129 -7.55 1.27 1.95
N LEU A 130 -6.60 2.19 1.73
CA LEU A 130 -5.15 1.90 1.75
C LEU A 130 -4.70 0.83 0.72
N ILE A 131 -5.54 0.51 -0.27
CA ILE A 131 -5.23 -0.50 -1.31
C ILE A 131 -4.60 0.12 -2.57
N GLY A 132 -4.35 1.43 -2.61
CA GLY A 132 -3.83 2.11 -3.81
C GLY A 132 -2.43 1.68 -4.30
N ALA A 133 -1.68 0.86 -3.55
CA ALA A 133 -0.28 0.55 -3.88
C ALA A 133 -0.08 -0.10 -5.28
N PRO A 134 -0.88 -1.07 -5.75
CA PRO A 134 -0.68 -1.65 -7.09
C PRO A 134 -0.84 -0.62 -8.22
N LEU A 135 -1.78 0.32 -8.07
CA LEU A 135 -2.00 1.45 -8.99
C LEU A 135 -0.79 2.37 -9.03
N ILE A 136 -0.30 2.76 -7.86
CA ILE A 136 0.83 3.69 -7.74
C ILE A 136 2.14 3.04 -8.24
N VAL A 137 2.40 1.79 -7.84
CA VAL A 137 3.64 1.07 -8.21
C VAL A 137 3.71 0.85 -9.72
N SER A 138 2.58 0.61 -10.40
CA SER A 138 2.54 0.45 -11.86
C SER A 138 3.03 1.67 -12.65
N VAL A 139 2.99 2.85 -12.01
CA VAL A 139 3.44 4.12 -12.57
C VAL A 139 4.87 4.44 -12.12
N PHE A 140 5.15 4.32 -10.81
CA PHE A 140 6.47 4.57 -10.25
C PHE A 140 7.54 3.63 -10.80
N ALA A 141 7.21 2.36 -11.04
CA ALA A 141 8.15 1.38 -11.59
C ALA A 141 8.58 1.68 -13.03
N THR A 142 7.86 2.55 -13.76
CA THR A 142 8.25 3.03 -15.10
C THR A 142 9.10 4.30 -15.03
N HIS A 143 8.90 5.15 -14.02
CA HIS A 143 9.44 6.50 -14.00
C HIS A 143 10.59 6.72 -13.01
N VAL A 144 10.66 5.93 -11.94
CA VAL A 144 11.68 6.03 -10.90
C VAL A 144 12.72 4.94 -11.09
N ALA A 145 14.00 5.31 -10.98
CA ALA A 145 15.10 4.37 -11.07
C ALA A 145 14.94 3.22 -10.06
N LYS A 146 15.33 2.00 -10.44
CA LYS A 146 15.07 0.76 -9.67
C LYS A 146 15.64 0.84 -8.24
N GLU A 147 16.80 1.46 -8.12
CA GLU A 147 17.53 1.71 -6.88
C GLU A 147 16.82 2.70 -5.93
N GLN A 148 16.12 3.70 -6.49
CA GLN A 148 15.38 4.72 -5.74
C GLN A 148 13.91 4.36 -5.50
N LEU A 149 13.38 3.41 -6.27
CA LEU A 149 11.95 3.06 -6.30
C LEU A 149 11.42 2.72 -4.91
N ARG A 150 12.12 1.85 -4.18
CA ARG A 150 11.69 1.37 -2.86
C ARG A 150 11.58 2.51 -1.86
N ASP A 151 12.62 3.32 -1.75
CA ASP A 151 12.71 4.36 -0.73
C ASP A 151 11.75 5.51 -1.07
N THR A 152 11.64 5.87 -2.35
CA THR A 152 10.65 6.84 -2.85
C THR A 152 9.21 6.38 -2.55
N MET A 153 8.92 5.10 -2.78
CA MET A 153 7.61 4.51 -2.47
C MET A 153 7.31 4.50 -0.96
N PHE A 154 8.30 4.25 -0.11
CA PHE A 154 8.11 4.30 1.35
C PHE A 154 7.79 5.72 1.82
N VAL A 155 8.51 6.74 1.31
CA VAL A 155 8.24 8.14 1.66
C VAL A 155 6.86 8.57 1.16
N LEU A 156 6.52 8.23 -0.10
CA LEU A 156 5.19 8.47 -0.64
C LEU A 156 4.12 7.85 0.28
N TRP A 157 4.29 6.58 0.63
CA TRP A 157 3.32 5.87 1.45
C TRP A 157 3.20 6.47 2.84
N PHE A 158 4.31 6.84 3.47
CA PHE A 158 4.32 7.54 4.75
C PHE A 158 3.48 8.82 4.68
N ILE A 159 3.73 9.69 3.70
CA ILE A 159 2.96 10.93 3.49
C ILE A 159 1.47 10.64 3.31
N LEU A 160 1.14 9.68 2.44
CA LEU A 160 -0.24 9.30 2.18
C LEU A 160 -0.93 8.74 3.43
N VAL A 161 -0.24 7.94 4.25
CA VAL A 161 -0.81 7.37 5.48
C VAL A 161 -0.97 8.43 6.56
N VAL A 162 -0.02 9.35 6.71
CA VAL A 162 -0.13 10.50 7.63
C VAL A 162 -1.37 11.32 7.30
N ILE A 163 -1.61 11.66 6.03
CA ILE A 163 -2.83 12.37 5.61
C ILE A 163 -4.08 11.62 6.08
N LYS A 164 -4.13 10.29 5.89
CA LYS A 164 -5.27 9.47 6.31
C LYS A 164 -5.46 9.46 7.82
N MET A 165 -4.37 9.34 8.59
CA MET A 165 -4.42 9.37 10.05
C MET A 165 -4.94 10.70 10.59
N VAL A 166 -4.47 11.82 10.01
CA VAL A 166 -4.98 13.15 10.36
C VAL A 166 -6.48 13.24 10.07
N SER A 167 -6.93 12.74 8.92
CA SER A 167 -8.36 12.73 8.61
C SER A 167 -9.19 11.87 9.56
N PHE A 168 -8.68 10.73 10.00
CA PHE A 168 -9.35 9.89 11.01
C PHE A 168 -9.48 10.59 12.34
N VAL A 169 -8.44 11.29 12.79
CA VAL A 169 -8.48 12.12 14.01
C VAL A 169 -9.53 13.23 13.88
N ILE A 170 -9.55 13.95 12.75
CA ILE A 170 -10.53 15.03 12.50
C ILE A 170 -11.96 14.49 12.44
N ALA A 171 -12.15 13.32 11.84
CA ALA A 171 -13.46 12.68 11.72
C ALA A 171 -13.92 11.95 13.01
N GLY A 172 -13.12 11.96 14.07
CA GLY A 172 -13.47 11.28 15.33
C GLY A 172 -13.50 9.76 15.23
N VAL A 173 -12.76 9.17 14.27
CA VAL A 173 -12.66 7.71 14.11
C VAL A 173 -11.83 7.14 15.25
N ASP A 174 -12.34 6.08 15.91
CA ASP A 174 -11.57 5.36 16.92
C ASP A 174 -10.33 4.72 16.28
N LEU A 175 -9.15 5.13 16.74
CA LEU A 175 -7.87 4.63 16.24
C LEU A 175 -7.50 3.24 16.77
N GLN A 176 -8.30 2.70 17.70
CA GLN A 176 -8.09 1.37 18.28
C GLN A 176 -6.69 1.19 18.89
N LEU A 177 -6.19 2.24 19.56
CA LEU A 177 -4.82 2.30 20.09
C LEU A 177 -4.48 1.14 21.04
N ILE A 178 -5.48 0.60 21.76
CA ILE A 178 -5.26 -0.53 22.67
C ILE A 178 -4.97 -1.84 21.91
N HIS A 179 -5.66 -2.08 20.78
CA HIS A 179 -5.45 -3.26 19.95
C HIS A 179 -4.06 -3.22 19.29
N GLN A 180 -3.57 -2.01 18.98
CA GLN A 180 -2.25 -1.81 18.42
C GLN A 180 -1.15 -2.40 19.31
N LEU A 181 -1.26 -2.29 20.63
CA LEU A 181 -0.22 -2.75 21.56
C LEU A 181 -0.03 -4.27 21.51
N TRP A 182 -1.12 -5.01 21.34
CA TRP A 182 -1.13 -6.48 21.26
C TRP A 182 -0.78 -6.99 19.86
N LEU A 183 -1.18 -6.25 18.82
CA LEU A 183 -0.94 -6.64 17.43
C LEU A 183 0.47 -6.29 16.94
N LEU A 184 1.13 -5.31 17.55
CA LEU A 184 2.47 -4.85 17.14
C LEU A 184 3.54 -5.96 17.19
N PRO A 185 3.63 -6.81 18.23
CA PRO A 185 4.51 -7.97 18.22
C PRO A 185 4.23 -8.93 17.06
N CYS A 186 2.95 -9.23 16.79
CA CYS A 186 2.55 -10.10 15.68
C CYS A 186 2.92 -9.47 14.33
N ALA A 187 2.66 -8.18 14.18
CA ALA A 187 3.00 -7.43 12.98
C ALA A 187 4.51 -7.35 12.77
N PHE A 188 5.30 -7.26 13.86
CA PHE A 188 6.76 -7.28 13.80
C PHE A 188 7.29 -8.63 13.32
N VAL A 189 6.76 -9.75 13.84
CA VAL A 189 7.10 -11.10 13.34
C VAL A 189 6.73 -11.23 11.85
N GLY A 190 5.54 -10.77 11.47
CA GLY A 190 5.11 -10.74 10.07
C GLY A 190 6.01 -9.90 9.18
N HIS A 191 6.51 -8.76 9.69
CA HIS A 191 7.47 -7.91 8.99
C HIS A 191 8.81 -8.63 8.75
N LEU A 192 9.36 -9.30 9.78
CA LEU A 192 10.60 -10.09 9.66
C LEU A 192 10.46 -11.24 8.65
N LEU A 193 9.36 -11.99 8.72
CA LEU A 193 9.05 -13.04 7.76
C LEU A 193 8.89 -12.47 6.35
N GLY A 194 8.22 -11.33 6.22
CA GLY A 194 8.03 -10.61 4.97
C GLY A 194 9.34 -10.14 4.35
N GLU A 195 10.29 -9.63 5.14
CA GLU A 195 11.64 -9.29 4.65
C GLU A 195 12.39 -10.53 4.17
N LYS A 196 12.34 -11.64 4.93
CA LYS A 196 12.98 -12.89 4.54
C LYS A 196 12.40 -13.43 3.23
N ALA A 197 11.08 -13.41 3.10
CA ALA A 197 10.38 -13.76 1.87
C ALA A 197 10.76 -12.82 0.72
N HIS A 198 10.81 -11.50 0.95
CA HIS A 198 11.21 -10.53 -0.07
C HIS A 198 12.64 -10.77 -0.58
N ARG A 199 13.60 -11.04 0.31
CA ARG A 199 14.98 -11.38 -0.07
C ARG A 199 15.06 -12.71 -0.82
N TYR A 200 14.31 -13.71 -0.38
CA TYR A 200 14.21 -15.00 -1.09
C TYR A 200 13.66 -14.80 -2.51
N LEU A 201 12.63 -13.97 -2.67
CA LEU A 201 12.02 -13.68 -3.97
C LEU A 201 12.91 -12.90 -4.92
N LEU A 202 13.83 -12.07 -4.42
CA LEU A 202 14.83 -11.42 -5.26
C LEU A 202 15.81 -12.42 -5.90
N ASN A 203 15.96 -13.60 -5.29
CA ASN A 203 16.88 -14.65 -5.73
C ASN A 203 16.18 -15.85 -6.40
N ALA A 204 14.86 -15.96 -6.29
CA ALA A 204 14.06 -17.07 -6.82
C ALA A 204 13.26 -16.66 -8.07
N ASP A 205 12.75 -17.66 -8.79
CA ASP A 205 11.97 -17.46 -10.01
C ASP A 205 10.62 -16.77 -9.70
N THR A 206 10.62 -15.44 -9.79
CA THR A 206 9.55 -14.54 -9.32
C THR A 206 8.17 -14.82 -9.90
N GLY A 207 8.08 -15.42 -11.09
CA GLY A 207 6.81 -15.64 -11.79
C GLY A 207 5.86 -16.60 -11.08
N LEU A 208 6.36 -17.67 -10.44
CA LEU A 208 5.48 -18.61 -9.73
C LEU A 208 4.89 -17.98 -8.47
N PHE A 209 5.67 -17.18 -7.75
CA PHE A 209 5.20 -16.47 -6.57
C PHE A 209 4.07 -15.49 -6.89
N PHE A 210 4.26 -14.62 -7.89
CA PHE A 210 3.22 -13.67 -8.28
C PHE A 210 1.95 -14.39 -8.75
N ARG A 211 2.08 -15.51 -9.48
CA ARG A 211 0.94 -16.35 -9.87
C ARG A 211 0.17 -16.91 -8.69
N VAL A 212 0.85 -17.51 -7.72
CA VAL A 212 0.22 -18.07 -6.51
C VAL A 212 -0.45 -16.95 -5.70
N LEU A 213 0.26 -15.83 -5.50
CA LEU A 213 -0.28 -14.68 -4.78
C LEU A 213 -1.54 -14.12 -5.48
N GLY A 214 -1.49 -13.97 -6.81
CA GLY A 214 -2.63 -13.55 -7.61
C GLY A 214 -3.81 -14.52 -7.49
N ALA A 215 -3.57 -15.83 -7.61
CA ALA A 215 -4.62 -16.84 -7.49
C ALA A 215 -5.31 -16.81 -6.11
N VAL A 216 -4.52 -16.70 -5.03
CA VAL A 216 -5.06 -16.57 -3.67
C VAL A 216 -5.89 -15.30 -3.51
N LEU A 217 -5.40 -14.16 -4.01
CA LEU A 217 -6.13 -12.90 -3.96
C LEU A 217 -7.45 -12.94 -4.74
N ILE A 218 -7.47 -13.58 -5.92
CA ILE A 218 -8.70 -13.78 -6.69
C ILE A 218 -9.68 -14.62 -5.89
N LEU A 219 -9.24 -15.77 -5.35
CA LEU A 219 -10.09 -16.67 -4.58
C LEU A 219 -10.73 -15.95 -3.39
N VAL A 220 -9.91 -15.29 -2.57
CA VAL A 220 -10.35 -14.52 -1.40
C VAL A 220 -11.35 -13.44 -1.79
N SER A 221 -11.09 -12.73 -2.89
CA SER A 221 -11.95 -11.65 -3.36
C SER A 221 -13.28 -12.16 -3.92
N VAL A 222 -13.27 -13.28 -4.64
CA VAL A 222 -14.48 -13.93 -5.14
C VAL A 222 -15.34 -14.45 -3.99
N VAL A 223 -14.72 -15.11 -2.99
CA VAL A 223 -15.43 -15.58 -1.80
C VAL A 223 -16.06 -14.41 -1.04
N GLY A 224 -15.32 -13.30 -0.85
CA GLY A 224 -15.84 -12.13 -0.15
C GLY A 224 -16.93 -11.36 -0.89
N LEU A 225 -16.97 -11.43 -2.22
CA LEU A 225 -18.05 -10.85 -3.02
C LEU A 225 -19.31 -11.74 -3.04
N LEU A 226 -19.14 -13.06 -3.10
CA LEU A 226 -20.25 -14.01 -3.13
C LEU A 226 -20.89 -14.21 -1.75
N ASN A 227 -20.07 -14.19 -0.70
CA ASN A 227 -20.50 -14.33 0.69
C ASN A 227 -19.96 -13.15 1.51
N PRO A 228 -20.51 -11.93 1.32
CA PRO A 228 -20.10 -10.79 2.13
C PRO A 228 -20.42 -11.09 3.60
N PRO A 229 -19.45 -10.95 4.51
CA PRO A 229 -19.73 -11.11 5.93
C PRO A 229 -20.78 -10.08 6.36
N SER A 230 -21.72 -10.56 7.16
CA SER A 230 -22.82 -9.79 7.76
C SER A 230 -22.31 -8.74 8.72
#